data_AF-A0A4P9Z7R2-F1
#
_entry.id   AF-A0A4P9Z7R2-F1
#
_cell.length_a   1.000
_cell.length_b   1.000
_cell.length_c   1.000
_cell.angle_alpha   90.00
_cell.angle_beta   90.00
_cell.angle_gamma   90.00
#
_symmetry.space_group_name_H-M   'P 1'
#
loop_
_entity.id
_entity.type
_entity.pdbx_description
1 polymer ?
#
loop_
_entity_poly.entity_id
_entity_poly.type
_entity_poly.pdbx_seq_one_letter_code
_entity_poly.pdbx_strand_id
1 'polypeptide(L)' 'MSETSEFLNKSIDLVQKAIEADTATRYKEAYKLYYNGLDYLMLALKYEKNQKIKELIKSKFTEYLTRAEQLKEHLE' A
#
# COMPACT_ATOMS: atom_id res chain seq x y z
N MET A 1 -2.80 -5.78 -20.80
CA MET A 1 -2.74 -5.16 -19.46
C MET A 1 -1.30 -4.67 -19.28
N SER A 2 -1.07 -3.47 -18.72
CA SER A 2 0.29 -3.02 -18.45
C SER A 2 0.79 -3.63 -17.14
N GLU A 3 2.09 -3.84 -17.00
CA GLU A 3 2.73 -4.33 -15.77
C GLU A 3 2.35 -3.44 -14.57
N THR A 4 2.25 -2.11 -14.76
CA THR A 4 1.75 -1.19 -13.74
C THR A 4 0.38 -1.60 -13.23
N SER A 5 -0.59 -1.88 -14.12
CA SER A 5 -1.96 -2.23 -13.71
C SER A 5 -2.02 -3.49 -12.86
N GLU A 6 -1.18 -4.49 -13.16
CA GLU A 6 -1.12 -5.73 -12.37
C GLU A 6 -0.56 -5.47 -10.96
N PHE A 7 0.49 -4.66 -10.84
CA PHE A 7 1.03 -4.26 -9.54
C PHE A 7 0.03 -3.42 -8.74
N LEU A 8 -0.68 -2.49 -9.39
CA LEU A 8 -1.71 -1.69 -8.73
C LEU A 8 -2.86 -2.56 -8.21
N ASN A 9 -3.36 -3.51 -9.00
CA ASN A 9 -4.43 -4.40 -8.55
C ASN A 9 -4.01 -5.24 -7.33
N LYS A 10 -2.77 -5.75 -7.32
CA LYS A 10 -2.23 -6.49 -6.17
C LYS A 10 -2.07 -5.60 -4.94
N SER A 11 -1.59 -4.37 -5.13
CA SER A 11 -1.51 -3.40 -4.03
C SER A 11 -2.88 -3.10 -3.43
N ILE A 12 -3.88 -2.84 -4.28
CA ILE A 12 -5.24 -2.52 -3.85
C ILE A 12 -5.83 -3.68 -3.02
N ASP A 13 -5.71 -4.93 -3.47
CA ASP A 13 -6.19 -6.10 -2.73
C ASP A 13 -5.53 -6.22 -1.34
N LEU A 14 -4.21 -6.00 -1.26
CA LEU A 14 -3.49 -6.07 0.01
C LEU A 14 -3.84 -4.92 0.95
N VAL A 15 -3.96 -3.70 0.42
CA VAL A 15 -4.36 -2.53 1.22
C VAL A 15 -5.79 -2.65 1.72
N GLN A 16 -6.71 -3.18 0.90
CA GLN A 16 -8.08 -3.43 1.34
C GLN A 16 -8.11 -4.38 2.54
N LYS A 17 -7.35 -5.48 2.47
CA LYS A 17 -7.19 -6.42 3.60
C LYS A 17 -6.51 -5.76 4.80
N ALA A 18 -5.54 -4.87 4.57
CA ALA A 18 -4.88 -4.13 5.64
C ALA A 18 -5.88 -3.25 6.40
N ILE A 19 -6.75 -2.52 5.68
CA ILE A 19 -7.79 -1.66 6.25
C ILE A 19 -8.82 -2.49 7.04
N GLU A 20 -9.21 -3.67 6.54
CA GLU A 20 -10.10 -4.58 7.26
C GLU A 20 -9.48 -5.09 8.56
N ALA A 21 -8.20 -5.47 8.53
CA ALA A 21 -7.47 -5.89 9.72
C ALA A 21 -7.28 -4.73 10.72
N ASP A 22 -6.98 -3.53 10.23
CA ASP A 22 -6.82 -2.31 11.03
C ASP A 22 -8.11 -1.95 11.76
N THR A 23 -9.23 -1.91 11.02
CA THR A 23 -10.57 -1.65 11.57
C THR A 23 -10.97 -2.70 12.61
N ALA A 24 -10.51 -3.95 12.44
CA ALA A 24 -10.71 -5.04 13.39
C ALA A 24 -9.66 -5.06 14.53
N THR A 25 -8.88 -3.98 14.70
CA THR A 25 -7.80 -3.82 15.68
C THR A 25 -6.72 -4.90 15.66
N ARG A 26 -6.61 -5.63 14.54
CA ARG A 26 -5.55 -6.62 14.28
C ARG A 26 -4.30 -5.93 13.76
N TYR A 27 -3.72 -5.05 14.57
CA TYR A 27 -2.66 -4.12 14.13
C TYR A 27 -1.43 -4.79 13.56
N LYS A 28 -1.01 -5.95 14.09
CA LYS A 28 0.17 -6.68 13.57
C LYS A 28 -0.08 -7.21 12.15
N GLU A 29 -1.29 -7.68 11.90
CA GLU A 29 -1.71 -8.18 10.58
C GLU A 29 -1.85 -7.01 9.60
N ALA A 30 -2.53 -5.94 10.02
CA ALA A 30 -2.70 -4.72 9.25
C ALA A 30 -1.36 -4.10 8.84
N TYR A 31 -0.42 -3.96 9.79
CA TYR A 31 0.94 -3.48 9.54
C TYR A 31 1.61 -4.28 8.41
N LYS A 32 1.63 -5.61 8.54
CA LYS A 32 2.26 -6.48 7.52
C LYS A 32 1.58 -6.34 6.15
N LEU A 33 0.26 -6.28 6.11
CA LEU A 33 -0.51 -6.14 4.86
C LEU A 33 -0.27 -4.79 4.18
N TYR A 34 -0.18 -3.69 4.94
CA TYR A 34 0.16 -2.38 4.39
C TYR A 34 1.53 -2.39 3.72
N TYR A 35 2.59 -2.91 4.37
CA TYR A 35 3.92 -2.98 3.74
C TYR A 35 3.94 -3.86 2.49
N ASN A 36 3.25 -5.01 2.51
CA ASN A 36 3.12 -5.84 1.32
C ASN A 36 2.44 -5.06 0.17
N GLY A 37 1.40 -4.28 0.46
CA GLY A 37 0.73 -3.42 -0.53
C GLY A 37 1.62 -2.29 -1.04
N LEU A 38 2.44 -1.71 -0.16
CA LEU A 38 3.43 -0.67 -0.50
C LEU A 38 4.54 -1.19 -1.43
N ASP A 39 5.00 -2.43 -1.24
CA ASP A 39 5.98 -3.05 -2.14
C ASP A 39 5.47 -3.11 -3.58
N TYR A 40 4.18 -3.43 -3.77
CA TYR A 40 3.56 -3.41 -5.09
C TYR A 40 3.37 -1.99 -5.65
N LEU A 41 3.11 -0.98 -4.82
CA LEU A 41 3.11 0.42 -5.28
C LEU A 41 4.51 0.88 -5.72
N MET A 42 5.56 0.40 -5.05
CA MET A 42 6.93 0.67 -5.43
C MET A 42 7.28 0.04 -6.79
N LEU A 43 6.84 -1.20 -7.03
CA LEU A 43 6.93 -1.83 -8.35
C LEU A 43 6.14 -1.05 -9.40
N ALA A 44 4.90 -0.65 -9.12
CA ALA A 44 4.10 0.18 -10.02
C ALA A 44 4.83 1.50 -10.36
N LEU A 45 5.43 2.19 -9.39
CA LEU A 45 6.23 3.40 -9.62
C LEU A 45 7.45 3.17 -10.51
N LYS A 46 8.10 2.01 -10.38
CA LYS A 46 9.28 1.65 -11.16
C LYS A 46 8.94 1.52 -12.65
N TYR A 47 7.82 0.89 -12.98
CA TYR A 47 7.43 0.60 -14.36
C TYR A 47 6.52 1.66 -15.00
N GLU A 48 5.85 2.49 -14.20
CA GLU A 48 4.97 3.53 -14.72
C GLU A 48 5.75 4.68 -15.40
N LYS A 49 5.30 5.06 -16.60
CA LYS A 49 5.91 6.09 -17.45
C LYS A 49 5.13 7.41 -17.40
N ASN A 50 3.83 7.37 -17.19
CA ASN A 50 2.96 8.53 -17.12
C ASN A 50 3.13 9.26 -15.78
N GLN A 51 3.69 10.47 -15.82
CA GLN A 51 3.98 11.26 -14.62
C GLN A 51 2.76 11.53 -13.74
N LYS A 52 1.59 11.79 -14.32
CA LYS A 52 0.35 12.02 -13.55
C LYS A 52 -0.04 10.78 -12.76
N ILE A 53 0.11 9.60 -13.35
CA ILE A 53 -0.15 8.34 -12.65
C ILE A 53 0.91 8.10 -11.57
N LYS A 54 2.19 8.40 -11.83
CA LYS A 54 3.23 8.30 -10.79
C LYS A 54 2.95 9.18 -9.58
N GLU A 55 2.48 10.41 -9.79
CA GLU A 55 2.10 11.32 -8.71
C GLU A 55 0.95 10.74 -7.88
N LEU A 56 -0.07 10.18 -8.53
CA LEU A 56 -1.17 9.50 -7.84
C LEU A 56 -0.67 8.30 -7.01
N ILE A 57 0.20 7.47 -7.59
CA ILE A 57 0.77 6.31 -6.88
C ILE A 57 1.61 6.77 -5.68
N LYS A 58 2.43 7.82 -5.82
CA LYS A 58 3.22 8.38 -4.71
C LYS A 58 2.32 8.91 -3.59
N SER A 59 1.24 9.62 -3.93
CA SER A 59 0.29 10.13 -2.95
C SER A 59 -0.32 8.98 -2.13
N LYS A 60 -0.74 7.89 -2.80
CA LYS A 60 -1.28 6.70 -2.12
C LYS A 60 -0.22 5.93 -1.33
N PHE A 61 1.00 5.83 -1.84
CA PHE A 61 2.12 5.24 -1.12
C PHE A 61 2.34 5.97 0.21
N THR A 62 2.42 7.30 0.20
CA THR A 62 2.64 8.09 1.42
C THR A 62 1.47 7.91 2.39
N GLU A 63 0.22 7.96 1.93
CA GLU A 63 -0.98 7.75 2.76
C GLU A 63 -0.93 6.42 3.52
N TYR A 64 -0.65 5.32 2.82
CA TYR A 64 -0.61 3.99 3.42
C TYR A 64 0.64 3.76 4.28
N LEU A 65 1.79 4.34 3.91
CA LEU A 65 2.99 4.29 4.73
C LEU A 65 2.78 5.02 6.06
N THR A 66 2.20 6.22 6.04
CA THR A 66 1.89 6.97 7.26
C THR A 66 0.99 6.16 8.19
N ARG A 67 -0.04 5.48 7.66
CA ARG A 67 -0.89 4.63 8.48
C ARG A 67 -0.13 3.42 9.05
N ALA A 68 0.71 2.77 8.25
CA ALA A 68 1.50 1.63 8.71
C ALA A 68 2.48 2.02 9.82
N GLU A 69 3.14 3.17 9.73
CA GLU A 69 4.02 3.68 10.79
C GLU A 69 3.24 4.01 12.06
N GLN A 70 2.03 4.58 11.98
CA GLN A 70 1.17 4.78 13.15
C GLN A 70 0.79 3.46 13.83
N LEU A 71 0.50 2.42 13.03
CA LEU A 71 0.19 1.09 13.58
C LEU A 71 1.37 0.48 14.34
N LYS A 72 2.60 0.81 13.96
CA LYS A 72 3.81 0.35 14.65
C LYS A 72 3.86 0.82 16.10
N GLU A 73 3.39 2.04 16.39
CA GLU A 73 3.31 2.58 17.76
C GLU A 73 2.39 1.76 18.67
N HIS A 74 1.42 1.03 18.10
CA HIS A 74 0.55 0.12 18.85
C HIS A 74 1.12 -1.30 19.05
N LEU A 75 2.27 -1.60 18.43
CA LEU A 75 2.93 -2.91 18.47
C LEU A 75 4.16 -2.93 19.39
N GLU A 76 4.54 -1.77 19.93
CA GLU A 76 5.62 -1.59 20.91
C GLU A 76 5.13 -1.75 22.36
#